data_AF-A0A7S2XX86-F1
#
_entry.id   AF-A0A7S2XX86-F1
#
_cell.length_a   1.000
_cell.length_b   1.000
_cell.length_c   1.000
_cell.angle_alpha   90.00
_cell.angle_beta   90.00
_cell.angle_gamma   90.00
#
_symmetry.space_group_name_H-M   'P 1'
#
loop_
_entity.id
_entity.type
_entity.pdbx_description
1 polymer ?
#
loop_
_entity_poly.entity_id
_entity_poly.type
_entity_poly.pdbx_seq_one_letter_code
_entity_poly.pdbx_strand_id
1 'polypeptide(L)'
;MPFRLTVLVYFGTYAVANVSEVALDEYRVPDELQRKKVKVGAASLANVSLLMWRDAKFAREFSSTGAKFFKPTPIRTLALFGVRDMTTMVATFYGAPEAAKYLYKEHHFNQEFAEISTALTIPVLSQFLTAPLHVYAMDYFNRQRARPAERLALVSSQYGKVALARGLRILPAFGLGSYSNNKFREAFIKQPMLETVPERIIRRATIAVSKFGRKGTVDK
;
A
#
# COMPACT_ATOMS: atom_id res chain seq x y z
N MET A 1 -9.01 -17.91 0.70
CA MET A 1 -8.24 -17.53 -0.50
C MET A 1 -7.73 -16.08 -0.49
N PRO A 2 -8.55 -15.02 -0.24
CA PRO A 2 -8.12 -13.63 -0.51
C PRO A 2 -7.00 -13.10 0.40
N PHE A 3 -6.91 -13.57 1.64
CA PHE A 3 -5.87 -13.16 2.58
C PHE A 3 -4.47 -13.63 2.14
N ARG A 4 -4.32 -14.91 1.77
CA ARG A 4 -3.03 -15.49 1.36
C ARG A 4 -2.43 -14.77 0.14
N LEU A 5 -3.26 -14.46 -0.85
CA LEU A 5 -2.82 -13.72 -2.04
C LEU A 5 -2.41 -12.29 -1.70
N THR A 6 -3.10 -11.63 -0.78
CA THR A 6 -2.74 -10.27 -0.34
C THR A 6 -1.41 -10.29 0.41
N VAL A 7 -1.18 -11.27 1.28
CA VAL A 7 0.10 -11.47 1.98
C VAL A 7 1.22 -11.76 0.98
N LEU A 8 0.98 -12.58 -0.03
CA LEU A 8 1.97 -12.89 -1.07
C LEU A 8 2.36 -11.66 -1.89
N VAL A 9 1.39 -10.84 -2.30
CA VAL A 9 1.66 -9.57 -3.00
C VAL A 9 2.52 -8.65 -2.15
N TYR A 10 2.19 -8.54 -0.85
CA TYR A 10 2.95 -7.73 0.09
C TYR A 10 4.38 -8.25 0.22
N PHE A 11 4.55 -9.54 0.58
CA PHE A 11 5.86 -10.17 0.73
C PHE A 11 6.71 -10.06 -0.55
N GLY A 12 6.11 -10.32 -1.72
CA GLY A 12 6.81 -10.22 -3.00
C GLY A 12 7.29 -8.79 -3.32
N THR A 13 6.47 -7.78 -3.00
CA THR A 13 6.87 -6.37 -3.19
C THR A 13 8.07 -6.01 -2.31
N TYR A 14 8.04 -6.42 -1.03
CA TYR A 14 9.16 -6.19 -0.11
C TYR A 14 10.39 -6.99 -0.48
N ALA A 15 10.23 -8.24 -0.92
CA ALA A 15 11.35 -9.06 -1.39
C ALA A 15 12.07 -8.36 -2.56
N VAL A 16 11.34 -7.86 -3.56
CA VAL A 16 11.94 -7.11 -4.67
C VAL A 16 12.60 -5.82 -4.20
N ALA A 17 11.99 -5.07 -3.28
CA ALA A 17 12.59 -3.86 -2.75
C ALA A 17 13.92 -4.14 -2.01
N ASN A 18 13.98 -5.22 -1.23
CA ASN A 18 15.18 -5.62 -0.50
C ASN A 18 16.26 -6.18 -1.43
N VAL A 19 15.89 -7.02 -2.40
CA VAL A 19 16.84 -7.53 -3.42
C VAL A 19 17.40 -6.38 -4.26
N SER A 20 16.57 -5.38 -4.58
CA SER A 20 17.03 -4.19 -5.30
C SER A 20 18.05 -3.39 -4.49
N GLU A 21 17.86 -3.26 -3.18
CA GLU A 21 18.83 -2.61 -2.28
C GLU A 21 20.17 -3.36 -2.28
N VAL A 22 20.13 -4.69 -2.10
CA VAL A 22 21.34 -5.54 -2.11
C VAL A 22 22.07 -5.45 -3.44
N ALA A 23 21.34 -5.45 -4.56
CA ALA A 23 21.96 -5.29 -5.88
C ALA A 23 22.62 -3.92 -6.02
N LEU A 24 21.98 -2.84 -5.57
CA LEU A 24 22.56 -1.49 -5.62
C LEU A 24 23.82 -1.36 -4.75
N ASP A 25 23.87 -2.06 -3.62
CA ASP A 25 25.06 -2.15 -2.76
C ASP A 25 26.20 -2.90 -3.44
N GLU A 26 25.89 -4.03 -4.08
CA GLU A 26 26.87 -4.82 -4.83
C GLU A 26 27.49 -4.01 -5.99
N TYR A 27 26.65 -3.27 -6.74
CA TYR A 27 27.11 -2.39 -7.82
C TYR A 27 27.71 -1.06 -7.34
N ARG A 28 27.79 -0.85 -6.02
CA ARG A 28 28.36 0.36 -5.39
C ARG A 28 27.83 1.67 -5.98
N VAL A 29 26.53 1.73 -6.29
CA VAL A 29 25.92 2.93 -6.86
C VAL A 29 25.94 4.04 -5.80
N PRO A 30 26.68 5.16 -6.02
CA PRO A 30 26.85 6.18 -4.98
C PRO A 30 25.74 7.22 -4.99
N ASP A 31 25.01 7.37 -6.10
CA ASP A 31 23.94 8.35 -6.22
C ASP A 31 22.66 7.88 -5.51
N GLU A 32 22.40 8.48 -4.34
CA GLU A 32 21.18 8.28 -3.53
C GLU A 32 19.89 8.48 -4.35
N LEU A 33 19.88 9.44 -5.27
CA LEU A 33 18.70 9.70 -6.10
C LEU A 33 18.45 8.55 -7.07
N GLN A 34 19.49 8.05 -7.74
CA GLN A 34 19.43 6.89 -8.61
C GLN A 34 19.02 5.63 -7.83
N ARG A 35 19.61 5.38 -6.65
CA ARG A 35 19.24 4.24 -5.78
C ARG A 35 17.76 4.26 -5.46
N LYS A 36 17.25 5.42 -5.01
CA LYS A 36 15.82 5.60 -4.71
C LYS A 36 14.93 5.35 -5.92
N LYS A 37 15.30 5.87 -7.09
CA LYS A 37 14.54 5.66 -8.35
C LYS A 37 14.49 4.19 -8.73
N VAL A 38 15.61 3.48 -8.68
CA VAL A 38 15.68 2.05 -9.03
C VAL A 38 14.84 1.21 -8.06
N LYS A 39 15.01 1.40 -6.74
CA LYS A 39 14.25 0.68 -5.73
C LYS A 39 12.75 0.89 -5.87
N VAL A 40 12.32 2.15 -5.95
CA VAL A 40 10.90 2.51 -6.08
C VAL A 40 10.34 1.98 -7.40
N GLY A 41 11.09 2.10 -8.50
CA GLY A 41 10.69 1.57 -9.80
C GLY A 41 10.50 0.06 -9.79
N ALA A 42 11.49 -0.69 -9.27
CA ALA A 42 11.44 -2.14 -9.17
C ALA A 42 10.29 -2.62 -8.27
N ALA A 43 10.14 -2.01 -7.09
CA ALA A 43 9.04 -2.33 -6.18
C ALA A 43 7.66 -2.01 -6.80
N SER A 44 7.55 -0.88 -7.51
CA SER A 44 6.30 -0.49 -8.19
C SER A 44 5.93 -1.46 -9.30
N LEU A 45 6.90 -1.86 -10.12
CA LEU A 45 6.69 -2.83 -11.20
C LEU A 45 6.28 -4.20 -10.66
N ALA A 46 6.95 -4.67 -9.61
CA ALA A 46 6.60 -5.91 -8.93
C ALA A 46 5.19 -5.84 -8.33
N ASN A 47 4.86 -4.73 -7.67
CA ASN A 47 3.55 -4.53 -7.05
C ASN A 47 2.42 -4.58 -8.09
N VAL A 48 2.52 -3.79 -9.17
CA VAL A 48 1.53 -3.77 -10.25
C VAL A 48 1.40 -5.17 -10.87
N SER A 49 2.51 -5.84 -11.15
CA SER A 49 2.51 -7.17 -11.76
C SER A 49 1.86 -8.24 -10.87
N LEU A 50 2.16 -8.24 -9.56
CA LEU A 50 1.58 -9.15 -8.59
C LEU A 50 0.08 -8.89 -8.37
N LEU A 51 -0.35 -7.62 -8.38
CA LEU A 51 -1.76 -7.24 -8.31
C LEU A 51 -2.53 -7.66 -9.56
N MET A 52 -1.95 -7.49 -10.74
CA MET A 52 -2.50 -7.96 -12.01
C MET A 52 -2.70 -9.48 -12.01
N TRP A 53 -1.70 -10.24 -11.54
CA TRP A 53 -1.79 -11.70 -11.41
C TRP A 53 -2.88 -12.13 -10.43
N ARG A 54 -2.93 -11.49 -9.26
CA ARG A 54 -3.98 -11.73 -8.25
C ARG A 54 -5.37 -11.50 -8.83
N ASP A 55 -5.55 -10.41 -9.56
CA ASP A 55 -6.86 -10.05 -10.10
C ASP A 55 -7.27 -10.92 -11.29
N ALA A 56 -6.30 -11.37 -12.09
CA ALA A 56 -6.53 -12.40 -13.09
C ALA A 56 -7.02 -13.72 -12.47
N LYS A 57 -6.48 -14.10 -11.30
CA LYS A 57 -6.95 -15.27 -10.55
C LYS A 57 -8.36 -15.06 -9.99
N PHE A 58 -8.65 -13.90 -9.40
CA PHE A 58 -10.01 -13.58 -8.94
C PHE A 58 -11.03 -13.56 -10.08
N ALA A 59 -10.68 -12.99 -11.23
CA ALA A 59 -11.57 -12.98 -12.39
C ALA A 59 -11.94 -14.40 -12.83
N ARG A 60 -11.00 -15.35 -12.77
CA ARG A 60 -11.24 -16.77 -13.07
C ARG A 60 -12.12 -17.46 -12.01
N GLU A 61 -11.86 -17.18 -10.73
CA GLU A 61 -12.63 -17.77 -9.63
C GLU A 61 -14.09 -17.30 -9.61
N PHE A 62 -14.32 -16.01 -9.93
CA PHE A 62 -15.65 -15.39 -9.91
C PHE A 62 -16.34 -15.32 -11.27
N SER A 63 -15.81 -15.95 -12.31
CA SER A 63 -16.48 -16.00 -13.60
C SER A 63 -17.68 -16.94 -13.58
N SER A 64 -18.80 -16.48 -14.14
CA SER A 64 -20.06 -17.23 -14.23
C SER A 64 -20.01 -18.36 -15.26
N THR A 65 -19.04 -18.36 -16.17
CA THR A 65 -18.83 -19.42 -17.15
C THR A 65 -17.98 -20.53 -16.52
N GLY A 66 -18.54 -21.71 -16.30
CA GLY A 66 -17.93 -22.85 -15.58
C GLY A 66 -16.57 -23.40 -16.08
N ALA A 67 -15.87 -22.72 -16.99
CA ALA A 67 -14.51 -23.04 -17.44
C ALA A 67 -13.46 -22.54 -16.41
N LYS A 68 -13.52 -23.10 -15.20
CA LYS A 68 -12.93 -22.54 -13.96
C LYS A 68 -11.40 -22.54 -13.85
N PHE A 69 -10.65 -23.17 -14.77
CA PHE A 69 -9.19 -23.31 -14.58
C PHE A 69 -8.30 -23.01 -15.80
N PHE A 70 -8.80 -23.15 -17.04
CA PHE A 70 -7.94 -23.13 -18.24
C PHE A 70 -8.11 -21.92 -19.16
N LYS A 71 -9.05 -21.00 -18.90
CA LYS A 71 -9.21 -19.81 -19.75
C LYS A 71 -8.07 -18.82 -19.46
N PRO A 72 -7.17 -18.54 -20.43
CA PRO A 72 -6.18 -17.49 -20.26
C PRO A 72 -6.89 -16.14 -20.11
N THR A 73 -6.33 -15.29 -19.25
CA THR A 73 -6.87 -13.94 -19.06
C THR A 73 -6.54 -13.11 -20.28
N PRO A 74 -7.53 -12.53 -20.99
CA PRO A 74 -7.24 -11.69 -22.14
C PRO A 74 -6.28 -10.56 -21.77
N ILE A 75 -5.33 -10.25 -22.65
CA ILE A 75 -4.36 -9.17 -22.43
C ILE A 75 -5.05 -7.84 -22.15
N ARG A 76 -6.22 -7.60 -22.78
CA ARG A 76 -7.02 -6.40 -22.50
C ARG A 76 -7.50 -6.35 -21.04
N THR A 77 -8.08 -7.43 -20.50
CA THR A 77 -8.46 -7.49 -19.08
C THR A 77 -7.26 -7.23 -18.17
N LEU A 78 -6.12 -7.84 -18.50
CA LEU A 78 -4.88 -7.69 -17.75
C LEU A 78 -4.38 -6.23 -17.78
N ALA A 79 -4.38 -5.60 -18.95
CA ALA A 79 -4.00 -4.20 -19.13
C ALA A 79 -4.93 -3.24 -18.37
N LEU A 80 -6.24 -3.50 -18.36
CA LEU A 80 -7.19 -2.68 -17.61
C LEU A 80 -6.94 -2.78 -16.09
N PHE A 81 -6.59 -3.97 -15.57
CA PHE A 81 -6.16 -4.10 -14.17
C PHE A 81 -4.84 -3.39 -13.90
N GLY A 82 -3.88 -3.46 -14.82
CA GLY A 82 -2.61 -2.75 -14.70
C GLY A 82 -2.78 -1.23 -14.67
N VAL A 83 -3.50 -0.65 -15.64
CA VAL A 83 -3.80 0.79 -15.70
C VAL A 83 -4.49 1.25 -14.43
N ARG A 84 -5.46 0.47 -13.94
CA ARG A 84 -6.16 0.75 -12.69
C ARG A 84 -5.21 0.88 -11.50
N ASP A 85 -4.30 -0.08 -11.35
CA ASP A 85 -3.35 -0.12 -10.24
C ASP A 85 -2.29 0.98 -10.34
N MET A 86 -1.83 1.26 -11.56
CA MET A 86 -0.94 2.39 -11.82
C MET A 86 -1.62 3.72 -11.46
N THR A 87 -2.89 3.92 -11.81
CA THR A 87 -3.62 5.14 -11.45
C THR A 87 -3.70 5.33 -9.94
N THR A 88 -4.08 4.30 -9.18
CA THR A 88 -4.11 4.40 -7.71
C THR A 88 -2.73 4.64 -7.12
N MET A 89 -1.70 4.00 -7.65
CA MET A 89 -0.32 4.18 -7.21
C MET A 89 0.17 5.62 -7.46
N VAL A 90 -0.07 6.16 -8.66
CA VAL A 90 0.29 7.54 -9.02
C VAL A 90 -0.48 8.54 -8.16
N ALA A 91 -1.79 8.33 -7.97
CA ALA A 91 -2.60 9.15 -7.08
C ALA A 91 -2.04 9.14 -5.65
N THR A 92 -1.59 7.99 -5.16
CA THR A 92 -1.06 7.85 -3.80
C THR A 92 0.31 8.49 -3.65
N PHE A 93 1.26 8.22 -4.54
CA PHE A 93 2.64 8.67 -4.38
C PHE A 93 2.90 10.11 -4.84
N TYR A 94 2.11 10.61 -5.80
CA TYR A 94 2.27 11.96 -6.33
C TYR A 94 1.08 12.84 -5.97
N GLY A 95 -0.15 12.33 -6.14
CA GLY A 95 -1.37 13.09 -5.88
C GLY A 95 -1.54 13.46 -4.40
N ALA A 96 -1.33 12.52 -3.47
CA ALA A 96 -1.52 12.78 -2.05
C ALA A 96 -0.53 13.80 -1.46
N PRO A 97 0.80 13.69 -1.68
CA PRO A 97 1.73 14.69 -1.17
C PRO A 97 1.51 16.08 -1.78
N GLU A 98 1.15 16.15 -3.06
CA GLU A 98 0.90 17.44 -3.71
C GLU A 98 -0.39 18.09 -3.21
N ALA A 99 -1.45 17.31 -3.01
CA ALA A 99 -2.67 17.78 -2.37
C ALA A 99 -2.42 18.24 -0.92
N ALA A 100 -1.57 17.55 -0.16
CA ALA A 100 -1.20 17.95 1.20
C ALA A 100 -0.52 19.31 1.22
N LYS A 101 0.46 19.54 0.32
CA LYS A 101 1.13 20.83 0.18
C LYS A 101 0.17 21.95 -0.19
N TYR A 102 -0.77 21.67 -1.11
CA TYR A 102 -1.78 22.63 -1.52
C TYR A 102 -2.68 23.04 -0.34
N LEU A 103 -3.19 22.09 0.44
CA LEU A 103 -4.01 22.36 1.63
C LEU A 103 -3.24 23.15 2.69
N TYR A 104 -1.96 22.85 2.88
CA TYR A 104 -1.10 23.59 3.81
C TYR A 104 -0.87 25.05 3.36
N LYS A 105 -0.56 25.26 2.07
CA LYS A 105 -0.20 26.59 1.53
C LYS A 105 -1.41 27.51 1.35
N GLU A 106 -2.48 27.02 0.73
CA GLU A 106 -3.62 27.85 0.31
C GLU A 106 -4.72 27.94 1.37
N HIS A 107 -4.89 26.87 2.17
CA HIS A 107 -5.97 26.80 3.17
C HIS A 107 -5.46 26.87 4.61
N HIS A 108 -4.14 27.05 4.81
CA HIS A 108 -3.50 27.16 6.12
C HIS A 108 -3.85 26.03 7.11
N PHE A 109 -4.10 24.83 6.59
CA PHE A 109 -4.33 23.65 7.44
C PHE A 109 -3.05 23.24 8.15
N ASN A 110 -3.17 22.60 9.32
CA ASN A 110 -2.03 21.96 9.96
C ASN A 110 -1.41 20.93 9.00
N GLN A 111 -0.09 20.99 8.81
CA GLN A 111 0.65 20.09 7.93
C GLN A 111 0.38 18.61 8.24
N GLU A 112 0.38 18.21 9.51
CA GLU A 112 0.14 16.82 9.91
C GLU A 112 -1.28 16.38 9.51
N PHE A 113 -2.26 17.26 9.72
CA PHE A 113 -3.64 16.98 9.33
C PHE A 113 -3.82 16.91 7.81
N ALA A 114 -3.16 17.79 7.05
CA ALA A 114 -3.20 17.79 5.59
C ALA A 114 -2.56 16.51 5.01
N GLU A 115 -1.42 16.07 5.57
CA GLU A 115 -0.75 14.84 5.16
C GLU A 115 -1.61 13.60 5.46
N ILE A 116 -2.18 13.49 6.67
CA ILE A 116 -3.02 12.34 7.04
C ILE A 116 -4.31 12.30 6.22
N SER A 117 -4.99 13.44 6.09
CA SER A 117 -6.28 13.51 5.39
C SER A 117 -6.14 13.17 3.91
N THR A 118 -5.12 13.68 3.22
CA THR A 118 -4.88 13.40 1.80
C THR A 118 -4.34 12.00 1.57
N ALA A 119 -3.50 11.47 2.47
CA ALA A 119 -3.04 10.08 2.42
C ALA A 119 -4.19 9.06 2.54
N LEU A 120 -5.31 9.44 3.16
CA LEU A 120 -6.53 8.61 3.21
C LEU A 120 -7.47 8.90 2.03
N THR A 121 -7.73 10.18 1.76
CA THR A 121 -8.78 10.62 0.84
C THR A 121 -8.41 10.38 -0.62
N ILE A 122 -7.17 10.67 -1.02
CA ILE A 122 -6.74 10.55 -2.43
C ILE A 122 -6.79 9.09 -2.92
N PRO A 123 -6.28 8.09 -2.17
CA PRO A 123 -6.44 6.70 -2.57
C PRO A 123 -7.90 6.26 -2.67
N VAL A 124 -8.78 6.72 -1.75
CA VAL A 124 -10.22 6.43 -1.80
C VAL A 124 -10.86 7.03 -3.04
N LEU A 125 -10.61 8.31 -3.34
CA LEU A 125 -11.12 8.98 -4.55
C LEU A 125 -10.63 8.28 -5.83
N SER A 126 -9.39 7.81 -5.85
CA SER A 126 -8.87 7.03 -6.98
C SER A 126 -9.66 5.73 -7.21
N GLN A 127 -10.29 5.14 -6.19
CA GLN A 127 -11.14 3.97 -6.37
C GLN A 127 -12.45 4.30 -7.06
N PHE A 128 -13.05 5.45 -6.78
CA PHE A 128 -14.23 5.90 -7.50
C PHE A 128 -13.90 6.16 -8.97
N LEU A 129 -12.75 6.80 -9.24
CA LEU A 129 -12.28 7.01 -10.61
C LEU A 129 -12.01 5.70 -11.36
N THR A 130 -11.45 4.70 -10.68
CA THR A 130 -10.99 3.46 -11.30
C THR A 130 -12.00 2.30 -11.21
N ALA A 131 -13.12 2.47 -10.51
CA ALA A 131 -14.18 1.47 -10.41
C ALA A 131 -14.81 1.11 -11.77
N PRO A 132 -15.11 2.05 -12.69
CA PRO A 132 -15.65 1.72 -14.00
C PRO A 132 -14.70 0.81 -14.79
N LEU A 133 -13.39 1.08 -14.69
CA LEU A 133 -12.34 0.30 -15.33
C LEU A 133 -12.32 -1.16 -14.82
N HIS A 134 -12.49 -1.34 -13.51
CA HIS A 134 -12.57 -2.68 -12.91
C HIS A 134 -13.83 -3.44 -13.33
N VAL A 135 -15.00 -2.79 -13.29
CA VAL A 135 -16.26 -3.43 -13.71
C VAL A 135 -16.20 -3.82 -15.18
N TYR A 136 -15.68 -2.94 -16.03
CA TYR A 136 -15.49 -3.21 -17.45
C TYR A 136 -14.51 -4.37 -17.69
N ALA A 137 -13.40 -4.43 -16.95
CA ALA A 137 -12.41 -5.52 -17.06
C ALA A 137 -13.03 -6.89 -16.71
N MET A 138 -13.84 -6.95 -15.66
CA MET A 138 -14.57 -8.15 -15.24
C MET A 138 -15.63 -8.56 -16.25
N ASP A 139 -16.37 -7.58 -16.80
CA ASP A 139 -17.35 -7.84 -17.85
C ASP A 139 -16.70 -8.34 -19.15
N TYR A 140 -15.57 -7.75 -19.56
CA TYR A 140 -14.82 -8.18 -20.73
C TYR A 140 -14.28 -9.60 -20.56
N PHE A 141 -13.83 -9.96 -19.35
CA PHE A 141 -13.38 -11.32 -19.04
C PHE A 141 -14.49 -12.36 -19.22
N ASN A 142 -15.69 -12.03 -18.73
CA ASN A 142 -16.86 -12.92 -18.74
C ASN A 142 -17.56 -12.97 -20.11
N ARG A 143 -17.82 -11.81 -20.72
CA ARG A 143 -18.59 -11.66 -21.96
C ARG A 143 -17.76 -10.93 -23.02
N GLN A 144 -16.87 -11.62 -23.73
CA GLN A 144 -16.01 -10.97 -24.75
C GLN A 144 -16.78 -10.43 -25.96
N ARG A 145 -17.91 -11.05 -26.32
CA ARG A 145 -18.73 -10.67 -27.49
C ARG A 145 -19.92 -9.74 -27.17
N ALA A 146 -20.06 -9.26 -25.93
CA ALA A 146 -21.15 -8.37 -25.54
C ALA A 146 -21.09 -7.02 -26.27
N ARG A 147 -22.27 -6.47 -26.59
CA ARG A 147 -22.40 -5.19 -27.29
C ARG A 147 -21.98 -4.03 -26.39
N PRO A 148 -21.35 -2.96 -26.91
CA PRO A 148 -20.90 -1.82 -26.09
C PRO A 148 -21.99 -1.20 -25.19
N ALA A 149 -23.23 -1.11 -25.68
CA ALA A 149 -24.36 -0.58 -24.91
C ALA A 149 -24.69 -1.43 -23.66
N GLU A 150 -24.64 -2.77 -23.79
CA GLU A 150 -24.87 -3.70 -22.67
C GLU A 150 -23.75 -3.59 -21.63
N ARG A 151 -22.53 -3.28 -22.06
CA ARG A 151 -21.39 -3.06 -21.16
C ARG A 151 -21.58 -1.77 -20.37
N LEU A 152 -21.98 -0.69 -21.04
CA LEU A 152 -22.17 0.60 -20.39
C LEU A 152 -23.31 0.53 -19.34
N ALA A 153 -24.41 -0.16 -19.68
CA ALA A 153 -25.52 -0.39 -18.74
C ALA A 153 -25.09 -1.25 -17.53
N LEU A 154 -24.23 -2.25 -17.73
CA LEU A 154 -23.68 -3.03 -16.62
C LEU A 154 -22.75 -2.18 -15.75
N VAL A 155 -21.87 -1.40 -16.37
CA VAL A 155 -20.94 -0.52 -15.65
C VAL A 155 -21.70 0.49 -14.80
N SER A 156 -22.71 1.16 -15.37
CA SER A 156 -23.51 2.15 -14.62
C SER A 156 -24.29 1.51 -13.46
N SER A 157 -24.90 0.34 -13.68
CA SER A 157 -25.69 -0.34 -12.65
C SER A 157 -24.85 -0.90 -11.49
N GLN A 158 -23.62 -1.33 -11.75
CA GLN A 158 -22.73 -1.89 -10.73
C GLN A 158 -21.77 -0.87 -10.11
N TYR A 159 -21.59 0.29 -10.74
CA TYR A 159 -20.61 1.32 -10.36
C TYR A 159 -20.68 1.67 -8.87
N GLY A 160 -21.85 2.07 -8.38
CA GLY A 160 -21.98 2.54 -6.99
C GLY A 160 -21.60 1.47 -5.96
N LYS A 161 -22.08 0.24 -6.16
CA LYS A 161 -21.78 -0.90 -5.26
C LYS A 161 -20.30 -1.22 -5.25
N VAL A 162 -19.68 -1.28 -6.43
CA VAL A 162 -18.27 -1.63 -6.59
C VAL A 162 -17.36 -0.52 -6.09
N ALA A 163 -17.65 0.74 -6.41
CA ALA A 163 -16.87 1.88 -5.96
C ALA A 163 -16.87 2.01 -4.43
N LEU A 164 -18.04 1.89 -3.78
CA LEU A 164 -18.15 1.93 -2.33
C LEU A 164 -17.41 0.77 -1.67
N ALA A 165 -17.62 -0.48 -2.12
CA ALA A 165 -16.94 -1.64 -1.56
C ALA A 165 -15.41 -1.52 -1.68
N ARG A 166 -14.92 -0.96 -2.79
CA ARG A 166 -13.48 -0.73 -3.01
C ARG A 166 -12.95 0.41 -2.15
N GLY A 167 -13.67 1.52 -2.03
CA GLY A 167 -13.29 2.66 -1.20
C GLY A 167 -13.21 2.28 0.28
N LEU A 168 -14.24 1.59 0.81
CA LEU A 168 -14.27 1.14 2.20
C LEU A 168 -13.12 0.18 2.53
N ARG A 169 -12.71 -0.67 1.58
CA ARG A 169 -11.60 -1.61 1.76
C ARG A 169 -10.23 -0.91 1.93
N ILE A 170 -10.07 0.33 1.47
CA ILE A 170 -8.81 1.09 1.59
C ILE A 170 -8.64 1.68 3.00
N LEU A 171 -9.73 2.00 3.68
CA LEU A 171 -9.71 2.68 4.97
C LEU A 171 -8.88 1.94 6.05
N PRO A 172 -8.98 0.60 6.21
CA PRO A 172 -8.14 -0.10 7.19
C PRO A 172 -6.64 -0.01 6.87
N ALA A 173 -6.28 -0.06 5.59
CA ALA A 173 -4.88 -0.06 5.17
C ALA A 173 -4.22 1.33 5.30
N PHE A 174 -4.92 2.38 4.87
CA PHE A 174 -4.36 3.74 4.84
C PHE A 174 -4.68 4.56 6.09
N GLY A 175 -5.79 4.29 6.78
CA GLY A 175 -6.14 4.95 8.04
C GLY A 175 -5.32 4.41 9.20
N LEU A 176 -5.49 3.12 9.53
CA LEU A 176 -4.78 2.48 10.66
C LEU A 176 -3.30 2.24 10.35
N GLY A 177 -2.98 1.81 9.12
CA GLY A 177 -1.62 1.47 8.72
C GLY A 177 -0.68 2.68 8.71
N SER A 178 -1.08 3.80 8.09
CA SER A 178 -0.27 5.02 8.05
C SER A 178 -0.13 5.67 9.42
N TYR A 179 -1.23 5.76 10.18
CA TYR A 179 -1.21 6.31 11.54
C TYR A 179 -0.33 5.46 12.47
N SER A 180 -0.49 4.14 12.46
CA SER A 180 0.35 3.24 13.26
C SER A 180 1.80 3.35 12.82
N ASN A 181 2.10 3.32 11.51
CA ASN A 181 3.46 3.42 11.01
C ASN A 181 4.16 4.73 11.40
N ASN A 182 3.45 5.85 11.37
CA ASN A 182 3.99 7.14 11.81
C ASN A 182 4.24 7.17 13.33
N LYS A 183 3.31 6.64 14.13
CA LYS A 183 3.49 6.51 15.59
C LYS A 183 4.62 5.55 15.96
N PHE A 184 4.77 4.44 15.24
CA PHE A 184 5.91 3.54 15.38
C PHE A 184 7.21 4.24 14.99
N ARG A 185 7.24 4.99 13.88
CA ARG A 185 8.44 5.73 13.47
C ARG A 185 8.81 6.86 14.45
N GLU A 186 7.82 7.54 15.03
CA GLU A 186 8.04 8.50 16.11
C GLU A 186 8.59 7.82 17.37
N ALA A 187 8.00 6.69 17.77
CA ALA A 187 8.41 5.97 18.97
C ALA A 187 9.80 5.32 18.86
N PHE A 188 10.18 4.83 17.67
CA PHE A 188 11.37 4.00 17.50
C PHE A 188 12.50 4.65 16.68
N ILE A 189 12.21 5.59 15.76
CA ILE A 189 13.21 6.16 14.84
C ILE A 189 13.53 7.62 15.16
N LYS A 190 12.54 8.43 15.57
CA LYS A 190 12.75 9.85 15.93
C LYS A 190 13.11 10.06 17.41
N GLN A 191 13.63 9.05 18.11
CA GLN A 191 14.25 9.32 19.41
C GLN A 191 15.52 10.15 19.15
N PRO A 192 15.64 11.37 19.69
CA PRO A 192 16.87 12.14 19.57
C PRO A 192 17.97 11.36 20.29
N MET A 193 18.99 10.95 19.55
CA MET A 193 20.24 10.36 20.06
C MET A 193 20.01 9.16 21.00
N LEU A 194 19.76 7.99 20.42
CA LEU A 194 20.00 6.75 21.16
C LEU A 194 21.51 6.51 21.23
N GLU A 195 22.08 7.03 22.32
CA GLU A 195 22.94 6.23 23.22
C GLU A 195 22.90 4.76 22.84
N THR A 196 24.08 4.24 22.53
CA THR A 196 24.29 2.87 22.07
C THR A 196 23.46 1.91 22.92
N VAL A 197 22.71 1.00 22.28
CA VAL A 197 21.89 -0.04 22.94
C VAL A 197 22.49 -0.61 24.25
N PRO A 198 23.82 -0.85 24.38
CA PRO A 198 24.45 -1.19 25.67
C PRO A 198 24.19 -0.21 26.83
N GLU A 199 24.18 1.10 26.62
CA GLU A 199 23.97 2.10 27.69
C GLU A 199 22.55 2.02 28.29
N ARG A 200 21.54 1.66 27.49
CA ARG A 200 20.19 1.39 28.00
C ARG A 200 20.13 0.17 28.91
N ILE A 201 20.89 -0.88 28.60
CA ILE A 201 20.94 -2.10 29.41
C ILE A 201 21.69 -1.81 30.70
N ILE A 202 22.83 -1.11 30.63
CA ILE A 202 23.63 -0.72 31.78
C ILE A 202 22.82 0.21 32.70
N ARG A 203 22.16 1.25 32.17
CA ARG A 203 21.39 2.20 32.98
C ARG A 203 20.18 1.54 33.63
N ARG A 204 19.50 0.61 32.94
CA ARG A 204 18.40 -0.17 33.53
C ARG A 204 18.88 -1.17 34.57
N ALA A 205 20.04 -1.79 34.36
CA ALA A 205 20.68 -2.65 35.36
C ALA A 205 21.08 -1.84 36.61
N THR A 206 21.70 -0.66 36.43
CA THR A 206 22.10 0.22 37.53
C THR A 206 20.89 0.76 38.31
N ILE A 207 19.79 1.11 37.63
CA ILE A 207 18.54 1.54 38.30
C ILE A 207 17.86 0.37 39.03
N ALA A 208 17.88 -0.84 38.47
CA ALA A 208 17.34 -2.03 39.13
C ALA A 208 18.16 -2.43 40.37
N VAL A 209 19.50 -2.35 40.27
CA VAL A 209 20.43 -2.64 41.36
C VAL A 209 20.34 -1.58 42.48
N SER A 210 20.18 -0.30 42.15
CA SER A 210 20.01 0.74 43.19
C SER A 210 18.66 0.66 43.92
N LYS A 211 17.60 0.19 43.24
CA LYS A 211 16.29 -0.07 43.86
C LYS A 211 16.30 -1.31 44.76
N PHE A 212 17.14 -2.30 44.46
CA PHE A 212 17.34 -3.47 45.31
C PHE A 212 18.25 -3.18 46.52
N GLY A 213 19.25 -2.30 46.37
CA GLY A 213 20.15 -1.91 47.47
C GLY A 213 19.51 -1.03 48.56
N ARG A 214 18.39 -0.36 48.29
CA ARG A 214 17.69 0.52 49.26
C ARG A 214 16.63 -0.15 50.12
N LYS A 215 16.34 -1.44 49.92
CA LYS A 215 15.33 -2.18 50.71
C LYS A 215 15.90 -2.98 51.88
N GLY A 216 17.20 -2.83 52.19
CA GLY A 216 17.91 -3.66 53.17
C GLY A 216 18.33 -2.98 54.49
N THR A 217 17.99 -1.72 54.76
CA THR A 217 18.39 -1.05 56.00
C THR A 217 17.28 -0.19 56.58
N VAL A 218 16.25 -0.83 57.13
CA VAL A 218 15.46 -0.29 58.25
C VAL A 218 15.07 -1.48 59.12
N ASP A 219 15.89 -1.76 60.13
CA ASP A 219 15.42 -2.20 61.45
C ASP A 219 16.62 -2.20 62.40
N LYS A 220 16.70 -1.15 63.22
CA LYS A 220 16.98 -1.15 64.66
C LYS A 220 16.61 0.22 65.22
#